data_AF-A0A967RIM5-F1
#
_entry.id   AF-A0A967RIM5-F1
#
_cell.length_a   1.000
_cell.length_b   1.000
_cell.length_c   1.000
_cell.angle_alpha   90.00
_cell.angle_beta   90.00
_cell.angle_gamma   90.00
#
_symmetry.space_group_name_H-M   'P 1'
#
loop_
_entity.id
_entity.type
_entity.pdbx_description
1 polymer ?
#
loop_
_entity_poly.entity_id
_entity_poly.type
_entity_poly.pdbx_seq_one_letter_code
_entity_poly.pdbx_strand_id
1 'polypeptide(L)'
;MAKLKVAHTRRTVISGMRLYIWYAERLKKHDSAQDEASYVAIKDTKEKATVSDSMDDKAEWYQKAAQTVIDGDETAALDLARQALDAGMDPVDLIDNGFSIGIREMGKRFEHGKVFLPGLIVASEAMIAAVKVLEAAMPEKRQENKLATIVLGTVEGDIHDIGKGILATMLRVNGFEVHDLGRDVPAELFVEKAKELNADVI
;
A
#
# COMPACT_ATOMS: atom_id res chain seq x y z
N MET A 1 36.65 63.33 1.36
CA MET A 1 36.51 61.90 1.70
C MET A 1 35.53 61.73 2.86
N ALA A 2 34.89 60.57 2.94
CA ALA A 2 33.96 60.08 3.98
C ALA A 2 32.50 60.60 3.94
N LYS A 3 31.61 59.81 3.33
CA LYS A 3 30.17 59.83 3.62
C LYS A 3 29.86 58.72 4.62
N LEU A 4 29.35 59.12 5.78
CA LEU A 4 28.70 58.28 6.79
C LEU A 4 27.30 57.92 6.28
N LYS A 5 26.95 56.63 6.19
CA LYS A 5 25.55 56.19 6.12
C LYS A 5 25.35 54.96 7.00
N VAL A 6 24.59 55.20 8.05
CA VAL A 6 23.99 54.27 8.99
C VAL A 6 23.17 53.21 8.24
N ALA A 7 23.43 51.93 8.51
CA ALA A 7 22.46 50.84 8.42
C ALA A 7 23.07 49.57 9.06
N HIS A 8 23.17 49.57 10.38
CA HIS A 8 23.16 48.32 11.13
C HIS A 8 21.76 47.69 11.05
N THR A 9 21.73 46.36 11.06
CA THR A 9 20.57 45.52 11.40
C THR A 9 19.52 45.25 10.31
N ARG A 10 19.90 44.58 9.21
CA ARG A 10 19.01 43.61 8.49
C ARG A 10 19.82 42.51 7.79
N ARG A 11 20.69 41.83 8.53
CA ARG A 11 21.14 40.47 8.19
C ARG A 11 20.52 39.54 9.22
N THR A 12 20.09 38.36 8.80
CA THR A 12 19.55 37.25 9.62
C THR A 12 18.01 37.13 9.76
N VAL A 13 17.22 37.25 8.68
CA VAL A 13 15.89 36.57 8.62
C VAL A 13 15.48 36.16 7.18
N ILE A 14 16.42 35.83 6.30
CA ILE A 14 16.11 35.34 4.93
C ILE A 14 16.87 34.06 4.62
N SER A 15 17.07 33.20 5.63
CA SER A 15 17.79 31.92 5.47
C SER A 15 16.88 30.69 5.55
N GLY A 16 15.78 30.74 6.32
CA GLY A 16 14.90 29.57 6.50
C GLY A 16 13.85 29.40 5.39
N MET A 17 13.13 30.47 5.05
CA MET A 17 12.03 30.40 4.07
C MET A 17 12.52 30.10 2.65
N ARG A 18 13.69 30.62 2.26
CA ARG A 18 14.31 30.29 0.97
C ARG A 18 14.82 28.85 0.93
N LEU A 19 15.23 28.29 2.06
CA LEU A 19 15.63 26.89 2.16
C LEU A 19 14.40 25.96 2.08
N TYR A 20 13.28 26.35 2.69
CA TYR A 20 12.03 25.60 2.60
C TYR A 20 11.41 25.65 1.20
N ILE A 21 11.40 26.82 0.55
CA ILE A 21 10.96 26.94 -0.85
C ILE A 21 11.89 26.16 -1.78
N TRP A 22 13.21 26.27 -1.59
CA TRP A 22 14.19 25.49 -2.35
C TRP A 22 14.02 23.98 -2.12
N TYR A 23 13.75 23.53 -0.89
CA TYR A 23 13.51 22.13 -0.56
C TYR A 23 12.19 21.60 -1.12
N ALA A 24 11.10 22.37 -1.02
CA ALA A 24 9.79 22.03 -1.57
C ALA A 24 9.80 22.01 -3.11
N GLU A 25 10.52 22.94 -3.76
CA GLU A 25 10.75 22.94 -5.21
C GLU A 25 11.65 21.78 -5.65
N ARG A 26 12.60 21.35 -4.80
CA ARG A 26 13.47 20.20 -5.06
C ARG A 26 12.75 18.86 -4.88
N LEU A 27 11.80 18.75 -3.95
CA LEU A 27 10.93 17.59 -3.78
C LEU A 27 9.94 17.45 -4.94
N LYS A 28 9.31 18.55 -5.39
CA LYS A 28 8.45 18.53 -6.59
C LYS A 28 9.17 18.09 -7.86
N LYS A 29 10.45 18.44 -7.99
CA LYS A 29 11.32 17.98 -9.11
C LYS A 29 11.83 16.54 -8.94
N HIS A 30 11.80 15.97 -7.75
CA HIS A 30 12.21 14.57 -7.52
C HIS A 30 11.06 13.58 -7.73
N ASP A 31 9.81 13.97 -7.44
CA ASP A 31 8.61 13.15 -7.70
C ASP A 31 8.25 13.15 -9.19
N SER A 32 8.18 14.32 -9.83
CA SER A 32 7.74 14.41 -11.24
C SER A 32 8.75 13.84 -12.23
N ALA A 33 10.05 13.81 -11.87
CA ALA A 33 11.10 13.27 -12.73
C ALA A 33 11.18 11.74 -12.70
N GLN A 34 10.71 11.09 -11.63
CA GLN A 34 10.66 9.61 -11.56
C GLN A 34 9.37 9.06 -12.19
N ASP A 35 8.28 9.83 -12.15
CA ASP A 35 7.02 9.47 -12.79
C ASP A 35 7.01 9.76 -14.31
N GLU A 36 7.59 10.87 -14.78
CA GLU A 36 7.76 11.10 -16.23
C GLU A 36 8.84 10.21 -16.84
N ALA A 37 9.93 9.91 -16.12
CA ALA A 37 10.96 9.00 -16.62
C ALA A 37 10.45 7.55 -16.70
N SER A 38 9.59 7.11 -15.78
CA SER A 38 8.96 5.79 -15.88
C SER A 38 7.92 5.74 -17.00
N TYR A 39 7.15 6.81 -17.24
CA TYR A 39 6.15 6.84 -18.32
C TYR A 39 6.76 7.02 -19.73
N VAL A 40 7.87 7.76 -19.87
CA VAL A 40 8.58 7.98 -21.13
C VAL A 40 9.51 6.80 -21.47
N ALA A 41 10.13 6.14 -20.47
CA ALA A 41 10.91 4.92 -20.69
C ALA A 41 10.05 3.75 -21.23
N ILE A 42 8.77 3.69 -20.85
CA ILE A 42 7.80 2.73 -21.43
C ILE A 42 7.53 3.01 -22.91
N LYS A 43 7.64 4.27 -23.37
CA LYS A 43 7.40 4.65 -24.77
C LYS A 43 8.62 4.47 -25.67
N ASP A 44 9.83 4.83 -25.21
CA ASP A 44 11.03 4.77 -26.06
C ASP A 44 11.63 3.37 -26.17
N THR A 45 11.24 2.43 -25.30
CA THR A 45 11.65 1.01 -25.41
C THR A 45 10.88 0.27 -26.52
N LYS A 46 9.84 0.88 -27.12
CA LYS A 46 8.99 0.24 -28.14
C LYS A 46 9.60 0.09 -29.55
N GLU A 47 10.82 0.58 -29.83
CA GLU A 47 11.28 0.61 -31.23
C GLU A 47 12.48 -0.26 -31.61
N LYS A 48 13.28 -0.83 -30.69
CA LYS A 48 14.36 -1.76 -31.09
C LYS A 48 14.72 -2.81 -30.03
N ALA A 49 14.02 -3.94 -30.06
CA ALA A 49 14.61 -5.28 -29.90
C ALA A 49 13.54 -6.34 -30.18
N THR A 50 13.62 -6.97 -31.34
CA THR A 50 12.75 -8.07 -31.73
C THR A 50 13.29 -9.40 -31.19
N VAL A 51 12.34 -10.19 -30.67
CA VAL A 51 12.34 -11.64 -30.34
C VAL A 51 12.73 -12.03 -28.89
N SER A 52 11.74 -12.12 -27.99
CA SER A 52 11.13 -13.42 -27.56
C SER A 52 10.06 -13.29 -26.44
N ASP A 53 8.80 -13.01 -26.80
CA ASP A 53 7.50 -13.55 -26.32
C ASP A 53 7.26 -14.08 -24.87
N SER A 54 7.96 -13.66 -23.82
CA SER A 54 7.67 -14.17 -22.45
C SER A 54 7.41 -13.14 -21.35
N MET A 55 7.32 -11.84 -21.67
CA MET A 55 7.12 -10.77 -20.68
C MET A 55 5.75 -10.08 -20.74
N ASP A 56 5.05 -10.13 -21.88
CA ASP A 56 3.77 -9.41 -22.04
C ASP A 56 2.60 -10.09 -21.34
N ASP A 57 2.55 -11.43 -21.33
CA ASP A 57 1.42 -12.19 -20.76
C ASP A 57 1.32 -12.03 -19.23
N LYS A 58 2.45 -12.04 -18.52
CA LYS A 58 2.48 -11.88 -17.05
C LYS A 58 2.13 -10.46 -16.62
N ALA A 59 2.61 -9.46 -17.36
CA ALA A 59 2.31 -8.06 -17.09
C ALA A 59 0.80 -7.79 -17.16
N GLU A 60 0.10 -8.43 -18.09
CA GLU A 60 -1.35 -8.33 -18.21
C GLU A 60 -2.07 -8.88 -16.98
N TRP A 61 -1.64 -10.03 -16.43
CA TRP A 61 -2.20 -10.60 -15.20
C TRP A 61 -2.01 -9.66 -14.01
N TYR A 62 -0.81 -9.09 -13.84
CA TYR A 62 -0.54 -8.15 -12.75
C TYR A 62 -1.40 -6.90 -12.86
N GLN A 63 -1.55 -6.35 -14.07
CA GLN A 63 -2.36 -5.18 -14.29
C GLN A 63 -3.85 -5.45 -13.99
N LYS A 64 -4.37 -6.60 -14.46
CA LYS A 64 -5.74 -7.02 -14.15
C LYS A 64 -5.94 -7.20 -12.65
N ALA A 65 -5.00 -7.85 -11.96
CA ALA A 65 -5.06 -8.04 -10.51
C ALA A 65 -5.08 -6.72 -9.75
N ALA A 66 -4.17 -5.80 -10.10
CA ALA A 66 -4.14 -4.47 -9.51
C ALA A 66 -5.46 -3.71 -9.75
N GLN A 67 -6.02 -3.82 -10.95
CA GLN A 67 -7.26 -3.13 -11.32
C GLN A 67 -8.47 -3.65 -10.53
N THR A 68 -8.61 -4.97 -10.35
CA THR A 68 -9.71 -5.53 -9.53
C THR A 68 -9.73 -5.00 -8.10
N VAL A 69 -8.55 -4.78 -7.50
CA VAL A 69 -8.41 -4.19 -6.17
C VAL A 69 -8.77 -2.70 -6.18
N ILE A 70 -8.32 -1.96 -7.19
CA ILE A 70 -8.62 -0.54 -7.33
C ILE A 70 -10.12 -0.29 -7.51
N ASP A 71 -10.79 -1.16 -8.26
CA ASP A 71 -12.23 -1.09 -8.50
C ASP A 71 -13.03 -1.59 -7.28
N GLY A 72 -12.39 -2.29 -6.35
CA GLY A 72 -13.04 -2.84 -5.17
C GLY A 72 -13.99 -3.99 -5.47
N ASP A 73 -13.77 -4.71 -6.58
CA ASP A 73 -14.62 -5.84 -6.96
C ASP A 73 -14.05 -7.14 -6.39
N GLU A 74 -14.58 -7.53 -5.22
CA GLU A 74 -14.20 -8.77 -4.53
C GLU A 74 -14.44 -10.01 -5.40
N THR A 75 -15.54 -10.05 -6.15
CA THR A 75 -15.90 -11.23 -6.96
C THR A 75 -14.93 -11.37 -8.14
N ALA A 76 -14.65 -10.25 -8.82
CA ALA A 76 -13.70 -10.24 -9.91
C ALA A 76 -12.27 -10.56 -9.44
N ALA A 77 -11.86 -10.06 -8.27
CA ALA A 77 -10.55 -10.37 -7.68
C ALA A 77 -10.41 -11.88 -7.36
N LEU A 78 -11.45 -12.49 -6.79
CA LEU A 78 -11.51 -13.93 -6.51
C LEU A 78 -11.44 -14.77 -7.78
N ASP A 79 -12.25 -14.43 -8.78
CA ASP A 79 -12.30 -15.16 -10.04
C ASP A 79 -10.99 -15.03 -10.82
N LEU A 80 -10.37 -13.85 -10.81
CA LEU A 80 -9.07 -13.65 -11.43
C LEU A 80 -7.98 -14.45 -10.71
N ALA A 81 -7.98 -14.49 -9.38
CA ALA A 81 -7.03 -15.30 -8.61
C ALA A 81 -7.12 -16.79 -8.99
N ARG A 82 -8.35 -17.33 -9.12
CA ARG A 82 -8.57 -18.72 -9.56
C ARG A 82 -8.08 -18.96 -10.99
N GLN A 83 -8.43 -18.07 -11.92
CA GLN A 83 -7.98 -18.17 -13.30
C GLN A 83 -6.46 -18.14 -13.43
N ALA A 84 -5.79 -17.31 -12.62
CA ALA A 84 -4.35 -17.23 -12.61
C ALA A 84 -3.69 -18.52 -12.07
N LEU A 85 -4.29 -19.16 -11.05
CA LEU A 85 -3.86 -20.48 -10.57
C LEU A 85 -4.01 -21.55 -11.66
N ASP A 86 -5.15 -21.58 -12.36
CA ASP A 86 -5.40 -22.52 -13.46
C ASP A 86 -4.45 -22.30 -14.64
N ALA A 87 -4.05 -21.04 -14.87
CA ALA A 87 -3.04 -20.66 -15.87
C ALA A 87 -1.59 -20.96 -15.44
N GLY A 88 -1.37 -21.48 -14.23
CA GLY A 88 -0.05 -21.84 -13.72
C GLY A 88 0.82 -20.64 -13.31
N MET A 89 0.22 -19.49 -13.01
CA MET A 89 0.94 -18.34 -12.45
C MET A 89 1.45 -18.67 -11.06
N ASP A 90 2.64 -18.15 -10.71
CA ASP A 90 3.15 -18.27 -9.34
C ASP A 90 2.27 -17.40 -8.42
N PRO A 91 1.62 -17.99 -7.39
CA PRO A 91 0.73 -17.24 -6.52
C PRO A 91 1.44 -16.11 -5.77
N VAL A 92 2.72 -16.31 -5.40
CA VAL A 92 3.50 -15.29 -4.66
C VAL A 92 3.76 -14.08 -5.56
N ASP A 93 4.15 -14.36 -6.80
CA ASP A 93 4.45 -13.35 -7.81
C ASP A 93 3.21 -12.51 -8.14
N LEU A 94 2.03 -13.13 -8.23
CA LEU A 94 0.77 -12.44 -8.49
C LEU A 94 0.33 -11.55 -7.32
N ILE A 95 0.60 -11.96 -6.08
CA ILE A 95 0.34 -11.12 -4.90
C ILE A 95 1.25 -9.90 -4.95
N ASP A 96 2.57 -10.12 -5.01
CA ASP A 96 3.57 -9.05 -4.85
C ASP A 96 3.55 -8.04 -6.00
N ASN A 97 3.40 -8.52 -7.25
CA ASN A 97 3.46 -7.68 -8.45
C ASN A 97 2.08 -7.26 -8.98
N GLY A 98 0.99 -7.89 -8.51
CA GLY A 98 -0.38 -7.58 -8.94
C GLY A 98 -1.22 -6.95 -7.83
N PHE A 99 -1.77 -7.79 -6.95
CA PHE A 99 -2.72 -7.37 -5.92
C PHE A 99 -2.13 -6.32 -4.96
N SER A 100 -0.88 -6.49 -4.54
CA SER A 100 -0.17 -5.54 -3.67
C SER A 100 0.08 -4.18 -4.33
N ILE A 101 0.25 -4.13 -5.66
CA ILE A 101 0.37 -2.87 -6.39
C ILE A 101 -0.96 -2.11 -6.39
N GLY A 102 -2.07 -2.83 -6.59
CA GLY A 102 -3.42 -2.25 -6.55
C GLY A 102 -3.75 -1.60 -5.21
N ILE A 103 -3.48 -2.30 -4.10
CA ILE A 103 -3.79 -1.76 -2.78
C ILE A 103 -2.88 -0.58 -2.39
N ARG A 104 -1.60 -0.60 -2.79
CA ARG A 104 -0.67 0.50 -2.56
C ARG A 104 -1.11 1.77 -3.30
N GLU A 105 -1.60 1.62 -4.52
CA GLU A 105 -2.18 2.73 -5.28
C GLU A 105 -3.42 3.28 -4.59
N MET A 106 -4.31 2.43 -4.06
CA MET A 106 -5.44 2.88 -3.25
C MET A 106 -5.01 3.62 -1.97
N GLY A 107 -3.96 3.16 -1.30
CA GLY A 107 -3.32 3.86 -0.19
C GLY A 107 -2.85 5.27 -0.58
N LYS A 108 -2.11 5.39 -1.68
CA LYS A 108 -1.68 6.71 -2.23
C LYS A 108 -2.86 7.60 -2.59
N ARG A 109 -3.94 7.05 -3.14
CA ARG A 109 -5.15 7.81 -3.47
C ARG A 109 -5.85 8.31 -2.21
N PHE A 110 -5.88 7.51 -1.14
CA PHE A 110 -6.41 7.93 0.15
C PHE A 110 -5.57 9.04 0.78
N GLU A 111 -4.24 8.92 0.78
CA GLU A 111 -3.31 9.96 1.28
C GLU A 111 -3.50 11.30 0.56
N HIS A 112 -3.73 11.27 -0.75
CA HIS A 112 -3.99 12.47 -1.55
C HIS A 112 -5.45 12.94 -1.51
N GLY A 113 -6.32 12.31 -0.72
CA GLY A 113 -7.75 12.66 -0.63
C GLY A 113 -8.56 12.40 -1.90
N LYS A 114 -8.07 11.55 -2.81
CA LYS A 114 -8.76 11.13 -4.04
C LYS A 114 -9.77 10.01 -3.82
N VAL A 115 -9.58 9.22 -2.77
CA VAL A 115 -10.48 8.13 -2.35
C VAL A 115 -10.81 8.31 -0.87
N PHE A 116 -12.07 8.08 -0.50
CA PHE A 116 -12.51 8.10 0.90
C PHE A 116 -12.31 6.75 1.58
N LEU A 117 -12.33 6.74 2.91
CA LEU A 117 -12.14 5.53 3.73
C LEU A 117 -13.00 4.33 3.28
N PRO A 118 -14.31 4.47 2.95
CA PRO A 118 -15.09 3.32 2.49
C PRO A 118 -14.53 2.66 1.22
N GLY A 119 -14.00 3.45 0.28
CA GLY A 119 -13.38 2.90 -0.93
C GLY A 119 -12.08 2.14 -0.64
N LEU A 120 -11.31 2.59 0.35
CA LEU A 120 -10.10 1.88 0.79
C LEU A 120 -10.43 0.56 1.50
N ILE A 121 -11.52 0.53 2.28
CA ILE A 121 -12.00 -0.68 2.96
C ILE A 121 -12.41 -1.73 1.92
N VAL A 122 -13.24 -1.35 0.95
CA VAL A 122 -13.72 -2.27 -0.11
C VAL A 122 -12.54 -2.81 -0.94
N ALA A 123 -11.56 -1.96 -1.29
CA ALA A 123 -10.35 -2.41 -1.97
C ALA A 123 -9.54 -3.40 -1.13
N SER A 124 -9.43 -3.16 0.18
CA SER A 124 -8.74 -4.07 1.11
C SER A 124 -9.44 -5.43 1.19
N GLU A 125 -10.77 -5.45 1.23
CA GLU A 125 -11.57 -6.68 1.25
C GLU A 125 -11.37 -7.50 -0.04
N ALA A 126 -11.41 -6.84 -1.21
CA ALA A 126 -11.14 -7.50 -2.49
C ALA A 126 -9.74 -8.13 -2.55
N MET A 127 -8.71 -7.43 -2.07
CA MET A 127 -7.36 -7.98 -1.96
C MET A 127 -7.31 -9.20 -1.02
N ILE A 128 -7.88 -9.10 0.17
CA ILE A 128 -7.87 -10.19 1.17
C ILE A 128 -8.54 -11.44 0.60
N ALA A 129 -9.68 -11.27 -0.08
CA ALA A 129 -10.40 -12.38 -0.69
C ALA A 129 -9.53 -13.10 -1.74
N ALA A 130 -8.86 -12.36 -2.62
CA ALA A 130 -7.95 -12.93 -3.62
C ALA A 130 -6.73 -13.62 -2.99
N VAL A 131 -6.05 -12.95 -2.05
CA VAL A 131 -4.85 -13.48 -1.37
C VAL A 131 -5.19 -14.78 -0.64
N LYS A 132 -6.33 -14.86 0.03
CA LYS A 132 -6.76 -16.08 0.74
C LYS A 132 -6.88 -17.30 -0.18
N VAL A 133 -7.35 -17.11 -1.41
CA VAL A 133 -7.42 -18.19 -2.41
C VAL A 133 -6.02 -18.60 -2.86
N LEU A 134 -5.14 -17.64 -3.10
CA LEU A 134 -3.77 -17.87 -3.52
C LEU A 134 -2.95 -18.58 -2.44
N GLU A 135 -3.04 -18.15 -1.18
CA GLU A 135 -2.39 -18.79 -0.03
C GLU A 135 -2.85 -20.24 0.15
N ALA A 136 -4.14 -20.52 0.00
CA ALA A 136 -4.70 -21.87 0.12
C ALA A 136 -4.16 -22.84 -0.96
N ALA A 137 -3.72 -22.33 -2.11
CA ALA A 137 -3.09 -23.12 -3.17
C ALA A 137 -1.58 -23.29 -2.98
N MET A 138 -0.95 -22.56 -2.07
CA MET A 138 0.49 -22.66 -1.79
C MET A 138 0.79 -23.77 -0.77
N PRO A 139 1.94 -24.46 -0.90
CA PRO A 139 2.45 -25.31 0.19
C PRO A 139 2.80 -24.44 1.40
N GLU A 140 2.51 -24.91 2.62
CA GLU A 140 2.68 -24.17 3.89
C GLU A 140 4.03 -23.45 4.02
N LYS A 141 5.12 -24.04 3.51
CA LYS A 141 6.48 -23.44 3.55
C LYS A 141 6.67 -22.19 2.68
N ARG A 142 5.74 -21.87 1.77
CA ARG A 142 5.79 -20.67 0.90
C ARG A 142 4.80 -19.58 1.34
N GLN A 143 4.01 -19.82 2.39
CA GLN A 143 3.07 -18.83 2.93
C GLN A 143 3.77 -17.78 3.83
N GLU A 144 5.09 -17.86 4.02
CA GLU A 144 5.86 -17.08 5.01
C GLU A 144 6.12 -15.60 4.66
N ASN A 145 5.40 -15.00 3.70
CA ASN A 145 5.59 -13.58 3.35
C ASN A 145 4.76 -12.61 4.22
N LYS A 146 4.37 -13.01 5.43
CA LYS A 146 3.63 -12.13 6.36
C LYS A 146 4.62 -11.28 7.15
N LEU A 147 4.49 -9.95 7.09
CA LEU A 147 5.41 -9.03 7.76
C LEU A 147 5.35 -9.15 9.28
N ALA A 148 4.14 -9.22 9.83
CA ALA A 148 3.83 -9.48 11.22
C ALA A 148 2.34 -9.78 11.37
N THR A 149 2.00 -10.52 12.43
CA THR A 149 0.62 -10.79 12.85
C THR A 149 0.23 -9.83 13.96
N ILE A 150 -0.84 -9.07 13.75
CA ILE A 150 -1.31 -8.02 14.65
C ILE A 150 -2.72 -8.37 15.13
N VAL A 151 -2.91 -8.37 16.45
CA VAL A 151 -4.24 -8.44 17.07
C VAL A 151 -4.68 -7.02 17.41
N LEU A 152 -5.90 -6.64 17.04
CA LEU A 152 -6.45 -5.30 17.26
C LEU A 152 -7.84 -5.42 17.91
N GLY A 153 -8.20 -4.45 18.76
CA GLY A 153 -9.49 -4.42 19.44
C GLY A 153 -9.60 -3.20 20.34
N THR A 154 -10.81 -2.82 20.75
CA THR A 154 -10.97 -1.86 21.86
C THR A 154 -11.13 -2.62 23.17
N VAL A 155 -10.57 -2.07 24.24
CA VAL A 155 -10.68 -2.65 25.58
C VAL A 155 -12.13 -2.61 26.09
N GLU A 156 -12.42 -3.47 27.06
CA GLU A 156 -13.70 -3.48 27.76
C GLU A 156 -14.09 -2.07 28.26
N GLY A 157 -15.33 -1.68 28.00
CA GLY A 157 -15.88 -0.37 28.31
C GLY A 157 -15.57 0.73 27.29
N ASP A 158 -14.76 0.48 26.26
CA ASP A 158 -14.46 1.44 25.20
C ASP A 158 -15.21 1.12 23.90
N ILE A 159 -16.13 2.02 23.52
CA ILE A 159 -16.93 1.92 22.30
C ILE A 159 -16.33 2.66 21.10
N HIS A 160 -15.21 3.38 21.28
CA HIS A 160 -14.62 4.18 20.22
C HIS A 160 -13.79 3.32 19.25
N ASP A 161 -14.44 2.79 18.21
CA ASP A 161 -13.84 1.82 17.26
C ASP A 161 -13.45 2.41 15.90
N ILE A 162 -13.85 3.65 15.59
CA ILE A 162 -13.61 4.27 14.29
C ILE A 162 -12.11 4.37 13.99
N GLY A 163 -11.31 4.85 14.95
CA GLY A 163 -9.85 4.98 14.79
C GLY A 163 -9.16 3.63 14.61
N LYS A 164 -9.61 2.62 15.37
CA LYS A 164 -9.15 1.23 15.25
C LYS A 164 -9.45 0.67 13.85
N GLY A 165 -10.65 0.89 13.31
CA GLY A 165 -11.01 0.43 11.97
C GLY A 165 -10.14 1.05 10.87
N ILE A 166 -9.81 2.34 11.01
CA ILE A 166 -8.87 3.03 10.10
C ILE A 166 -7.48 2.40 10.21
N LEU A 167 -6.98 2.19 11.43
CA LEU A 167 -5.68 1.55 11.66
C LEU A 167 -5.63 0.14 11.07
N ALA A 168 -6.66 -0.67 11.32
CA ALA A 168 -6.75 -2.03 10.79
C ALA A 168 -6.70 -2.03 9.26
N THR A 169 -7.41 -1.11 8.61
CA THR A 169 -7.39 -0.95 7.15
C THR A 169 -5.98 -0.58 6.67
N MET A 170 -5.34 0.41 7.30
CA MET A 170 -3.98 0.84 6.95
C MET A 170 -2.94 -0.27 7.11
N LEU A 171 -3.02 -1.06 8.17
CA LEU A 171 -2.11 -2.18 8.40
C LEU A 171 -2.30 -3.28 7.34
N ARG A 172 -3.53 -3.63 6.99
CA ARG A 172 -3.80 -4.61 5.92
C ARG A 172 -3.26 -4.15 4.56
N VAL A 173 -3.46 -2.87 4.22
CA VAL A 173 -2.90 -2.24 3.00
C VAL A 173 -1.38 -2.36 2.94
N ASN A 174 -0.70 -2.30 4.09
CA ASN A 174 0.75 -2.41 4.18
C ASN A 174 1.27 -3.86 4.28
N GLY A 175 0.39 -4.87 4.12
CA GLY A 175 0.79 -6.28 4.12
C GLY A 175 0.92 -6.92 5.50
N PHE A 176 0.31 -6.33 6.52
CA PHE A 176 0.21 -6.95 7.85
C PHE A 176 -1.01 -7.87 7.91
N GLU A 177 -0.88 -9.00 8.63
CA GLU A 177 -2.02 -9.84 8.97
C GLU A 177 -2.71 -9.24 10.20
N VAL A 178 -3.93 -8.75 10.02
CA VAL A 178 -4.65 -8.03 11.09
C VAL A 178 -5.90 -8.78 11.51
N HIS A 179 -5.88 -9.24 12.76
CA HIS A 179 -6.99 -9.88 13.45
C HIS A 179 -7.70 -8.88 14.35
N ASP A 180 -8.85 -8.38 13.89
CA ASP A 180 -9.65 -7.42 14.65
C ASP A 180 -10.71 -8.14 15.51
N LEU A 181 -10.54 -8.10 16.83
CA LEU A 181 -11.44 -8.67 17.83
C LEU A 181 -12.72 -7.85 18.02
N GLY A 182 -12.79 -6.65 17.45
CA GLY A 182 -13.96 -5.79 17.51
C GLY A 182 -13.89 -4.76 18.65
N ARG A 183 -15.03 -4.51 19.26
CA ARG A 183 -15.21 -3.49 20.31
C ARG A 183 -15.65 -4.11 21.62
N ASP A 184 -15.30 -3.46 22.73
CA ASP A 184 -15.68 -3.88 24.08
C ASP A 184 -15.17 -5.30 24.41
N VAL A 185 -13.87 -5.52 24.22
CA VAL A 185 -13.25 -6.84 24.33
C VAL A 185 -12.51 -6.97 25.68
N PRO A 186 -12.81 -7.99 26.50
CA PRO A 186 -12.04 -8.30 27.70
C PRO A 186 -10.56 -8.51 27.43
N ALA A 187 -9.70 -7.99 28.30
CA ALA A 187 -8.24 -8.09 28.17
C ALA A 187 -7.73 -9.54 28.05
N GLU A 188 -8.44 -10.48 28.66
CA GLU A 188 -8.15 -11.92 28.62
C GLU A 188 -8.20 -12.48 27.20
N LEU A 189 -9.16 -12.03 26.38
CA LEU A 189 -9.32 -12.47 24.99
C LEU A 189 -8.17 -11.99 24.09
N PHE A 190 -7.62 -10.80 24.34
CA PHE A 190 -6.45 -10.32 23.63
C PHE A 190 -5.25 -11.25 23.86
N VAL A 191 -5.02 -11.63 25.12
CA VAL A 191 -3.91 -12.52 25.50
C VAL A 191 -4.12 -13.93 24.93
N GLU A 192 -5.35 -14.44 24.98
CA GLU A 192 -5.71 -15.74 24.41
C GLU A 192 -5.45 -15.76 22.90
N LYS A 193 -5.99 -14.78 22.16
CA LYS A 193 -5.86 -14.70 20.71
C LYS A 193 -4.45 -14.44 20.25
N ALA A 194 -3.69 -13.61 20.98
CA ALA A 194 -2.28 -13.40 20.68
C ALA A 194 -1.45 -14.68 20.82
N LYS A 195 -1.76 -15.52 21.82
CA LYS A 195 -1.09 -16.83 21.97
C LYS A 195 -1.51 -17.83 20.91
N GLU A 196 -2.80 -17.88 20.57
CA GLU A 196 -3.33 -18.78 19.52
C GLU A 196 -2.71 -18.47 18.15
N LEU A 197 -2.59 -17.19 17.83
CA LEU A 197 -2.13 -16.71 16.53
C LEU A 197 -0.62 -16.46 16.47
N ASN A 198 0.11 -16.64 17.58
CA ASN A 198 1.51 -16.23 17.75
C ASN A 198 1.73 -14.78 17.27
N ALA A 199 0.87 -13.87 17.73
CA ALA A 199 0.89 -12.48 17.30
C ALA A 199 2.16 -11.76 17.76
N ASP A 200 2.72 -10.93 16.88
CA ASP A 200 3.89 -10.10 17.15
C ASP A 200 3.51 -8.83 17.91
N VAL A 201 2.30 -8.32 17.70
CA VAL A 201 1.79 -7.06 18.25
C VAL A 201 0.33 -7.21 18.70
N ILE A 202 -0.01 -6.58 19.83
CA ILE A 202 -1.36 -6.38 20.37
C ILE A 202 -1.60 -4.89 20.52
#